data_AF-R7HKX8-F1
#
_entry.id   AF-R7HKX8-F1
#
_cell.length_a   1.000
_cell.length_b   1.000
_cell.length_c   1.000
_cell.angle_alpha   90.00
_cell.angle_beta   90.00
_cell.angle_gamma   90.00
#
_symmetry.space_group_name_H-M   'P 1'
#
loop_
_entity.id
_entity.type
_entity.pdbx_description
1 polymer ?
#
loop_
_entity_poly.entity_id
_entity_poly.type
_entity_poly.pdbx_seq_one_letter_code
_entity_poly.pdbx_strand_id
1 'polypeptide(L)'
;MNKKNKNGRLIVIMGAIAIIIVTVCAFNKNTLRYKYYEYSIEKKYSSSTTNEYYVDDNFNYVDNYTGMGINNHKELINFIYYTLNSGIHHTERYITKDYTNYLNDINMLTINKGEGFKETISLLNNFVHPYNSSNNIKLNYGGEYKIGITINKAYSNEEITKINEVVDKVIKEKITNNMPTREKIKVIHDYIIDNAEYDKLKYENKNDTTYKSNTAYGVLIEGYGTCNGYADAMAIFLDKLNVINYKISNEEHIWNLVYLDGKWYHLDLTWDDPISDINVNRDTYFLITTNTLEKINDGTHKFDKSIYIEAKD
;
A
#
# COMPACT_ATOMS: atom_id res chain seq x y z
N MET A 1 73.78 12.29 19.53
CA MET A 1 73.15 12.79 18.29
C MET A 1 72.18 11.75 17.74
N ASN A 2 70.87 11.83 17.99
CA ASN A 2 69.90 10.95 17.29
C ASN A 2 68.42 11.40 17.28
N LYS A 3 68.10 12.66 17.65
CA LYS A 3 66.71 13.16 17.62
C LYS A 3 66.29 13.73 16.25
N LYS A 4 67.23 14.26 15.45
CA LYS A 4 66.93 14.87 14.12
C LYS A 4 66.48 13.83 13.06
N ASN A 5 67.01 12.60 13.08
CA ASN A 5 66.63 11.55 12.11
C ASN A 5 65.31 10.85 12.40
N LYS A 6 64.79 10.93 13.64
CA LYS A 6 63.50 10.31 14.01
C LYS A 6 62.32 11.09 13.40
N ASN A 7 62.37 12.42 13.43
CA ASN A 7 61.29 13.25 12.89
C ASN A 7 61.22 13.20 11.36
N GLY A 8 62.36 13.16 10.66
CA GLY A 8 62.39 12.99 9.21
C GLY A 8 61.84 11.63 8.75
N ARG A 9 62.19 10.54 9.46
CA ARG A 9 61.60 9.21 9.21
C ARG A 9 60.09 9.18 9.47
N LEU A 10 59.62 9.84 10.53
CA LEU A 10 58.19 9.90 10.84
C LEU A 10 57.40 10.62 9.74
N ILE A 11 57.92 11.75 9.23
CA ILE A 11 57.28 12.50 8.12
C ILE A 11 57.22 11.65 6.84
N VAL A 12 58.30 10.94 6.50
CA VAL A 12 58.32 10.04 5.32
C VAL A 12 57.33 8.88 5.48
N ILE A 13 57.24 8.29 6.68
CA ILE A 13 56.27 7.21 6.98
C ILE A 13 54.83 7.75 6.88
N MET A 14 54.54 8.91 7.46
CA MET A 14 53.21 9.52 7.36
C MET A 14 52.84 9.87 5.92
N GLY A 15 53.79 10.39 5.13
CA GLY A 15 53.59 10.65 3.70
C GLY A 15 53.31 9.38 2.91
N ALA A 16 54.06 8.31 3.15
CA ALA A 16 53.84 7.01 2.51
C ALA A 16 52.46 6.42 2.89
N ILE A 17 52.07 6.50 4.16
CA ILE A 17 50.74 6.06 4.63
C ILE A 17 49.64 6.88 3.96
N ALA A 18 49.78 8.20 3.88
CA ALA A 18 48.80 9.07 3.23
C ALA A 18 48.64 8.72 1.73
N ILE A 19 49.74 8.49 1.02
CA ILE A 19 49.72 8.06 -0.39
C ILE A 19 48.99 6.71 -0.50
N ILE A 20 49.35 5.72 0.32
CA ILE A 20 48.69 4.41 0.32
C ILE A 20 47.18 4.55 0.55
N ILE A 21 46.77 5.35 1.54
CA ILE A 21 45.34 5.59 1.83
C ILE A 21 44.65 6.24 0.63
N VAL A 22 45.22 7.30 0.06
CA VAL A 22 44.64 7.99 -1.11
C VAL A 22 44.56 7.05 -2.31
N THR A 23 45.60 6.25 -2.56
CA THR A 23 45.62 5.25 -3.63
C THR A 23 44.55 4.19 -3.41
N VAL A 24 44.47 3.58 -2.23
CA VAL A 24 43.42 2.59 -1.89
C VAL A 24 42.03 3.21 -2.05
N CYS A 25 41.81 4.44 -1.60
CA CYS A 25 40.54 5.14 -1.76
C CYS A 25 40.21 5.44 -3.22
N ALA A 26 41.19 5.83 -4.04
CA ALA A 26 40.99 6.10 -5.46
C ALA A 26 40.64 4.83 -6.24
N PHE A 27 41.35 3.72 -5.98
CA PHE A 27 41.09 2.42 -6.63
C PHE A 27 39.81 1.73 -6.14
N ASN A 28 39.34 2.04 -4.92
CA ASN A 28 38.12 1.45 -4.34
C ASN A 28 36.96 2.44 -4.20
N LYS A 29 36.96 3.52 -4.98
CA LYS A 29 35.97 4.61 -4.87
C LYS A 29 34.53 4.11 -4.88
N ASN A 30 34.17 3.20 -5.78
CA ASN A 30 32.81 2.66 -5.91
C ASN A 30 32.42 1.81 -4.70
N THR A 31 33.33 0.95 -4.24
CA THR A 31 33.12 0.10 -3.05
C THR A 31 32.96 0.94 -1.79
N LEU A 32 33.79 1.96 -1.60
CA LEU A 32 33.69 2.89 -0.47
C LEU A 32 32.38 3.68 -0.52
N ARG A 33 31.96 4.13 -1.70
CA ARG A 33 30.69 4.82 -1.89
C ARG A 33 29.51 3.90 -1.56
N TYR A 34 29.51 2.66 -2.02
CA TYR A 34 28.50 1.67 -1.66
C TYR A 34 28.44 1.44 -0.14
N LYS A 35 29.59 1.17 0.50
CA LYS A 35 29.68 0.97 1.96
C LYS A 35 29.22 2.19 2.77
N TYR A 36 29.45 3.39 2.25
CA TYR A 36 28.92 4.61 2.85
C TYR A 36 27.38 4.65 2.81
N TYR A 37 26.75 4.33 1.68
CA TYR A 37 25.28 4.29 1.59
C TYR A 37 24.67 3.19 2.45
N GLU A 38 25.23 1.97 2.39
CA GLU A 38 24.83 0.84 3.25
C GLU A 38 24.81 1.27 4.72
N TYR A 39 25.95 1.73 5.25
CA TYR A 39 26.07 2.14 6.65
C TYR A 39 25.17 3.34 7.01
N SER A 40 25.17 4.40 6.18
CA SER A 40 24.44 5.63 6.51
C SER A 40 22.92 5.44 6.52
N ILE A 41 22.40 4.62 5.61
CA ILE A 41 20.96 4.32 5.53
C ILE A 41 20.56 3.34 6.62
N GLU A 42 21.32 2.26 6.85
CA GLU A 42 21.05 1.32 7.95
C GLU A 42 21.04 2.03 9.30
N LYS A 43 22.02 2.90 9.55
CA LYS A 43 22.07 3.67 10.80
C LYS A 43 20.84 4.55 11.02
N LYS A 44 20.26 5.09 9.95
CA LYS A 44 19.15 6.06 10.04
C LYS A 44 17.77 5.41 10.00
N TYR A 45 17.59 4.32 9.26
CA TYR A 45 16.26 3.79 8.91
C TYR A 45 16.02 2.32 9.33
N SER A 46 16.99 1.65 9.97
CA SER A 46 16.82 0.26 10.42
C SER A 46 15.77 0.07 11.52
N SER A 47 15.52 1.08 12.35
CA SER A 47 14.56 1.03 13.45
C SER A 47 13.22 1.67 13.06
N SER A 48 12.61 1.21 11.98
CA SER A 48 11.29 1.69 11.55
C SER A 48 10.17 0.99 12.35
N THR A 49 9.20 1.76 12.85
CA THR A 49 7.99 1.24 13.53
C THR A 49 6.79 1.32 12.61
N THR A 50 5.95 0.30 12.65
CA THR A 50 4.64 0.27 11.97
C THR A 50 3.60 1.05 12.80
N ASN A 51 2.49 1.46 12.17
CA ASN A 51 1.36 2.06 12.87
C ASN A 51 0.29 1.00 13.22
N GLU A 52 -0.79 1.45 13.87
CA GLU A 52 -1.91 0.60 14.29
C GLU A 52 -2.75 0.01 13.14
N TYR A 53 -2.54 0.49 11.91
CA TYR A 53 -3.26 0.04 10.70
C TYR A 53 -2.40 -0.88 9.82
N TYR A 54 -1.32 -1.41 10.38
CA TYR A 54 -0.46 -2.37 9.70
C TYR A 54 -1.18 -3.71 9.54
N VAL A 55 -1.17 -4.24 8.31
CA VAL A 55 -1.74 -5.55 8.01
C VAL A 55 -0.63 -6.60 8.13
N ASP A 56 -0.75 -7.47 9.13
CA ASP A 56 0.18 -8.58 9.39
C ASP A 56 0.00 -9.74 8.39
N ASP A 57 -1.10 -9.77 7.63
CA ASP A 57 -1.40 -10.83 6.67
C ASP A 57 -0.51 -10.73 5.43
N ASN A 58 0.18 -11.83 5.11
CA ASN A 58 1.07 -11.93 3.96
C ASN A 58 0.32 -12.48 2.74
N PHE A 59 -0.31 -11.59 1.97
CA PHE A 59 -0.92 -11.93 0.68
C PHE A 59 0.15 -12.40 -0.32
N ASN A 60 -0.15 -13.36 -1.19
CA ASN A 60 0.85 -14.03 -2.03
C ASN A 60 1.58 -13.10 -3.03
N TYR A 61 0.95 -11.99 -3.44
CA TYR A 61 1.51 -11.06 -4.41
C TYR A 61 2.56 -10.11 -3.82
N VAL A 62 2.40 -9.72 -2.56
CA VAL A 62 3.21 -8.71 -1.86
C VAL A 62 3.90 -9.31 -0.64
N ASP A 63 4.97 -8.69 -0.18
CA ASP A 63 5.66 -9.15 1.04
C ASP A 63 6.13 -7.94 1.85
N ASN A 64 6.08 -8.07 3.17
CA ASN A 64 6.52 -7.05 4.11
C ASN A 64 8.05 -7.01 4.17
N TYR A 65 8.65 -6.40 3.15
CA TYR A 65 10.10 -6.35 2.99
C TYR A 65 10.76 -5.37 3.97
N THR A 66 11.30 -5.94 5.04
CA THR A 66 12.04 -5.20 6.09
C THR A 66 13.52 -5.02 5.79
N GLY A 67 14.04 -5.67 4.73
CA GLY A 67 15.42 -5.57 4.31
C GLY A 67 15.85 -4.15 3.97
N MET A 68 17.12 -3.81 4.26
CA MET A 68 17.66 -2.47 4.01
C MET A 68 18.23 -2.28 2.60
N GLY A 69 18.60 -3.37 1.93
CA GLY A 69 19.30 -3.37 0.65
C GLY A 69 18.50 -4.05 -0.46
N ILE A 70 18.03 -3.28 -1.45
CA ILE A 70 17.19 -3.77 -2.55
C ILE A 70 18.06 -4.42 -3.64
N ASN A 71 17.78 -5.68 -3.97
CA ASN A 71 18.56 -6.50 -4.91
C ASN A 71 17.92 -6.71 -6.28
N ASN A 72 16.61 -6.49 -6.41
CA ASN A 72 15.87 -6.77 -7.63
C ASN A 72 14.55 -5.99 -7.66
N HIS A 73 13.84 -6.08 -8.79
CA HIS A 73 12.55 -5.42 -9.00
C HIS A 73 11.49 -5.84 -7.98
N LYS A 74 11.39 -7.13 -7.64
CA LYS A 74 10.40 -7.61 -6.65
C LYS A 74 10.62 -6.99 -5.28
N GLU A 75 11.87 -6.92 -4.82
CA GLU A 75 12.22 -6.25 -3.55
C GLU A 75 11.94 -4.75 -3.58
N LEU A 76 12.07 -4.09 -4.74
CA LEU A 76 11.65 -2.69 -4.90
C LEU A 76 10.14 -2.52 -4.71
N ILE A 77 9.32 -3.37 -5.35
CA ILE A 77 7.86 -3.35 -5.20
C ILE A 77 7.47 -3.67 -3.75
N ASN A 78 8.07 -4.69 -3.15
CA ASN A 78 7.81 -5.06 -1.76
C ASN A 78 8.26 -3.98 -0.76
N PHE A 79 9.33 -3.24 -1.06
CA PHE A 79 9.72 -2.08 -0.26
C PHE A 79 8.69 -0.95 -0.34
N ILE A 80 8.15 -0.67 -1.53
CA ILE A 80 7.06 0.31 -1.70
C ILE A 80 5.83 -0.14 -0.90
N TYR A 81 5.44 -1.41 -1.06
CA TYR A 81 4.33 -2.01 -0.33
C TYR A 81 4.53 -1.90 1.19
N TYR A 82 5.66 -2.35 1.71
CA TYR A 82 5.98 -2.27 3.14
C TYR A 82 5.92 -0.84 3.66
N THR A 83 6.40 0.13 2.88
CA THR A 83 6.33 1.55 3.25
C THR A 83 4.89 2.05 3.37
N LEU A 84 4.01 1.65 2.44
CA LEU A 84 2.58 1.92 2.50
C LEU A 84 1.95 1.22 3.71
N ASN A 85 2.10 -0.11 3.82
CA ASN A 85 1.49 -0.93 4.85
C ASN A 85 1.92 -0.52 6.27
N SER A 86 3.17 -0.09 6.45
CA SER A 86 3.68 0.42 7.74
C SER A 86 3.12 1.78 8.13
N GLY A 87 2.52 2.52 7.21
CA GLY A 87 2.06 3.89 7.43
C GLY A 87 3.20 4.92 7.57
N ILE A 88 4.42 4.56 7.15
CA ILE A 88 5.62 5.40 7.25
C ILE A 88 5.54 6.55 6.24
N HIS A 89 5.72 7.79 6.71
CA HIS A 89 5.67 8.96 5.82
C HIS A 89 6.88 9.05 4.89
N HIS A 90 8.09 8.76 5.37
CA HIS A 90 9.31 8.80 4.58
C HIS A 90 10.35 7.79 5.05
N THR A 91 10.98 7.10 4.10
CA THR A 91 12.05 6.13 4.38
C THR A 91 13.00 6.02 3.19
N GLU A 92 14.20 5.51 3.43
CA GLU A 92 15.20 5.24 2.40
C GLU A 92 15.75 3.82 2.51
N ARG A 93 16.19 3.30 1.37
CA ARG A 93 16.88 2.01 1.24
C ARG A 93 18.10 2.18 0.35
N TYR A 94 19.12 1.36 0.59
CA TYR A 94 20.24 1.29 -0.35
C TYR A 94 19.91 0.32 -1.48
N ILE A 95 20.44 0.58 -2.66
CA ILE A 95 20.42 -0.35 -3.79
C ILE A 95 21.70 -1.18 -3.69
N THR A 96 21.59 -2.50 -3.79
CA THR A 96 22.78 -3.34 -3.73
C THR A 96 23.58 -3.24 -5.01
N LYS A 97 24.89 -3.46 -4.92
CA LYS A 97 25.82 -3.39 -6.06
C LYS A 97 25.45 -4.36 -7.19
N ASP A 98 24.73 -5.44 -6.87
CA ASP A 98 24.39 -6.51 -7.80
C ASP A 98 23.09 -6.21 -8.57
N TYR A 99 22.30 -5.21 -8.12
CA TYR A 99 21.09 -4.76 -8.80
C TYR A 99 21.39 -3.75 -9.92
N THR A 100 22.05 -4.22 -10.98
CA THR A 100 22.53 -3.34 -12.06
C THR A 100 21.44 -2.72 -12.93
N ASN A 101 20.23 -3.30 -12.93
CA ASN A 101 19.11 -2.84 -13.77
C ASN A 101 18.18 -1.83 -13.08
N TYR A 102 18.47 -1.42 -11.83
CA TYR A 102 17.53 -0.62 -11.03
C TYR A 102 17.08 0.67 -11.71
N LEU A 103 17.98 1.33 -12.46
CA LEU A 103 17.63 2.57 -13.17
C LEU A 103 16.58 2.33 -14.25
N ASN A 104 16.67 1.22 -14.97
CA ASN A 104 15.67 0.88 -15.99
C ASN A 104 14.32 0.57 -15.34
N ASP A 105 14.32 -0.15 -14.21
CA ASP A 105 13.08 -0.47 -13.49
C ASP A 105 12.42 0.81 -12.93
N ILE A 106 13.21 1.75 -12.39
CA ILE A 106 12.72 3.07 -11.96
C ILE A 106 12.23 3.92 -13.14
N ASN A 107 12.95 3.89 -14.27
CA ASN A 107 12.54 4.60 -15.47
C ASN A 107 11.21 4.04 -15.99
N MET A 108 11.04 2.71 -16.06
CA MET A 108 9.78 2.08 -16.46
C MET A 108 8.60 2.54 -15.59
N LEU A 109 8.80 2.65 -14.28
CA LEU A 109 7.78 3.16 -13.37
C LEU A 109 7.48 4.65 -13.62
N THR A 110 8.48 5.45 -13.97
CA THR A 110 8.37 6.93 -14.05
C THR A 110 8.12 7.49 -15.46
N ILE A 111 8.20 6.68 -16.52
CA ILE A 111 7.81 7.02 -17.90
C ILE A 111 6.33 7.44 -17.97
N ASN A 112 5.94 8.16 -19.03
CA ASN A 112 4.56 8.63 -19.27
C ASN A 112 3.95 9.43 -18.10
N LYS A 113 4.76 10.28 -17.44
CA LYS A 113 4.36 11.01 -16.23
C LYS A 113 4.01 10.08 -15.06
N GLY A 114 4.70 8.95 -14.96
CA GLY A 114 4.60 7.99 -13.87
C GLY A 114 3.37 7.10 -13.93
N GLU A 115 2.88 6.75 -15.12
CA GLU A 115 1.67 5.93 -15.30
C GLU A 115 1.82 4.53 -14.69
N GLY A 116 2.89 3.80 -15.04
CA GLY A 116 3.16 2.49 -14.45
C GLY A 116 3.35 2.54 -12.94
N PHE A 117 3.83 3.66 -12.41
CA PHE A 117 3.88 3.88 -10.98
C PHE A 117 2.51 4.13 -10.36
N LYS A 118 1.64 4.91 -11.00
CA LYS A 118 0.25 5.08 -10.55
C LYS A 118 -0.49 3.75 -10.51
N GLU A 119 -0.33 2.93 -11.55
CA GLU A 119 -0.89 1.57 -11.60
C GLU A 119 -0.35 0.71 -10.44
N THR A 120 0.97 0.74 -10.22
CA THR A 120 1.61 0.03 -9.11
C THR A 120 1.04 0.48 -7.76
N ILE A 121 0.92 1.80 -7.51
CA ILE A 121 0.39 2.31 -6.25
C ILE A 121 -1.10 2.00 -6.10
N SER A 122 -1.88 2.13 -7.17
CA SER A 122 -3.29 1.73 -7.17
C SER A 122 -3.44 0.26 -6.81
N LEU A 123 -2.58 -0.60 -7.36
CA LEU A 123 -2.59 -2.02 -7.06
C LEU A 123 -2.15 -2.31 -5.63
N LEU A 124 -1.06 -1.69 -5.14
CA LEU A 124 -0.57 -1.91 -3.78
C LEU A 124 -1.53 -1.38 -2.71
N ASN A 125 -2.26 -0.29 -3.00
CA ASN A 125 -3.31 0.25 -2.12
C ASN A 125 -4.43 -0.77 -1.84
N ASN A 126 -4.57 -1.80 -2.66
CA ASN A 126 -5.56 -2.84 -2.45
C ASN A 126 -5.22 -3.81 -1.31
N PHE A 127 -3.93 -3.93 -0.98
CA PHE A 127 -3.40 -4.90 -0.02
C PHE A 127 -3.02 -4.26 1.32
N VAL A 128 -3.40 -3.02 1.56
CA VAL A 128 -3.14 -2.28 2.80
C VAL A 128 -4.44 -1.78 3.39
N HIS A 129 -4.46 -1.55 4.70
CA HIS A 129 -5.58 -0.88 5.35
C HIS A 129 -5.87 0.47 4.66
N PRO A 130 -7.14 0.86 4.41
CA PRO A 130 -7.47 2.09 3.69
C PRO A 130 -6.78 3.36 4.22
N TYR A 131 -6.63 3.53 5.53
CA TYR A 131 -5.90 4.65 6.13
C TYR A 131 -4.38 4.72 5.82
N ASN A 132 -3.80 3.61 5.39
CA ASN A 132 -2.41 3.53 4.93
C ASN A 132 -2.27 3.66 3.41
N SER A 133 -3.39 3.71 2.67
CA SER A 133 -3.39 3.96 1.23
C SER A 133 -2.91 5.37 0.88
N SER A 134 -2.50 5.54 -0.38
CA SER A 134 -1.87 6.76 -0.87
C SER A 134 -2.50 7.29 -2.15
N ASN A 135 -2.63 8.62 -2.23
CA ASN A 135 -3.00 9.30 -3.47
C ASN A 135 -1.86 9.29 -4.50
N ASN A 136 -0.62 9.36 -4.01
CA ASN A 136 0.61 9.31 -4.80
C ASN A 136 1.80 9.19 -3.86
N ILE A 137 2.90 8.65 -4.37
CA ILE A 137 4.16 8.63 -3.64
C ILE A 137 5.22 9.38 -4.45
N LYS A 138 6.21 9.93 -3.75
CA LYS A 138 7.35 10.60 -4.36
C LYS A 138 8.58 9.72 -4.21
N LEU A 139 9.18 9.36 -5.34
CA LEU A 139 10.49 8.72 -5.36
C LEU A 139 11.60 9.79 -5.35
N ASN A 140 12.53 9.64 -4.42
CA ASN A 140 13.77 10.40 -4.38
C ASN A 140 14.90 9.46 -4.80
N TYR A 141 15.33 9.58 -6.06
CA TYR A 141 16.44 8.84 -6.63
C TYR A 141 17.39 9.85 -7.30
N GLY A 142 18.69 9.55 -7.33
CA GLY A 142 19.70 10.53 -7.78
C GLY A 142 21.11 10.36 -7.21
N GLY A 143 21.38 9.25 -6.51
CA GLY A 143 22.72 8.78 -6.16
C GLY A 143 22.86 7.29 -6.55
N GLU A 144 24.09 6.81 -6.72
CA GLU A 144 24.38 5.49 -7.32
C GLU A 144 23.85 4.27 -6.55
N TYR A 145 23.45 4.42 -5.27
CA TYR A 145 23.02 3.29 -4.44
C TYR A 145 21.90 3.62 -3.46
N LYS A 146 20.99 4.55 -3.80
CA LYS A 146 19.92 4.97 -2.88
C LYS A 146 18.60 5.22 -3.58
N ILE A 147 17.53 4.79 -2.91
CA ILE A 147 16.17 5.19 -3.21
C ILE A 147 15.46 5.64 -1.93
N GLY A 148 14.71 6.74 -2.01
CA GLY A 148 13.83 7.21 -0.96
C GLY A 148 12.38 7.26 -1.43
N ILE A 149 11.46 7.01 -0.51
CA ILE A 149 10.02 7.13 -0.74
C ILE A 149 9.45 8.15 0.23
N THR A 150 8.54 8.99 -0.25
CA THR A 150 7.67 9.82 0.59
C THR A 150 6.22 9.55 0.21
N ILE A 151 5.38 9.21 1.19
CA ILE A 151 3.97 8.87 1.00
C ILE A 151 3.09 10.10 1.19
N ASN A 152 2.22 10.38 0.22
CA ASN A 152 1.10 11.30 0.38
C ASN A 152 -0.17 10.48 0.65
N LYS A 153 -0.62 10.45 1.91
CA LYS A 153 -1.74 9.60 2.34
C LYS A 153 -3.04 10.01 1.68
N ALA A 154 -3.91 9.03 1.44
CA ALA A 154 -5.26 9.27 0.93
C ALA A 154 -6.17 9.92 2.00
N TYR A 155 -5.89 9.63 3.27
CA TYR A 155 -6.66 10.11 4.42
C TYR A 155 -5.81 11.01 5.32
N SER A 156 -6.41 12.12 5.75
CA SER A 156 -5.91 12.97 6.83
C SER A 156 -6.32 12.41 8.20
N ASN A 157 -5.60 12.81 9.26
CA ASN A 157 -5.93 12.38 10.62
C ASN A 157 -7.35 12.81 11.06
N GLU A 158 -7.85 13.96 10.57
CA GLU A 158 -9.20 14.42 10.89
C GLU A 158 -10.27 13.51 10.26
N GLU A 159 -10.06 13.10 9.01
CA GLU A 159 -10.95 12.15 8.33
C GLU A 159 -10.95 10.80 9.03
N ILE A 160 -9.77 10.28 9.40
CA ILE A 160 -9.63 9.02 10.14
C ILE A 160 -10.43 9.07 11.44
N THR A 161 -10.30 10.15 12.22
CA THR A 161 -11.05 10.32 13.47
C THR A 161 -12.56 10.29 13.22
N LYS A 162 -13.07 11.06 12.25
CA LYS A 162 -14.51 11.11 11.94
C LYS A 162 -15.05 9.78 11.44
N ILE A 163 -14.28 9.07 10.61
CA ILE A 163 -14.66 7.74 10.13
C ILE A 163 -14.71 6.76 11.30
N ASN A 164 -13.68 6.74 12.15
CA ASN A 164 -13.64 5.88 13.33
C ASN A 164 -14.79 6.15 14.30
N GLU A 165 -15.20 7.41 14.49
CA GLU A 165 -16.38 7.76 15.30
C GLU A 165 -17.67 7.11 14.75
N VAL A 166 -17.88 7.14 13.43
CA VAL A 166 -19.02 6.50 12.78
C VAL A 166 -18.93 4.97 12.89
N VAL A 167 -17.77 4.41 12.58
CA VAL A 167 -17.51 2.96 12.63
C VAL A 167 -17.76 2.41 14.04
N ASP A 168 -17.19 3.05 15.05
CA ASP A 168 -17.33 2.64 16.46
C ASP A 168 -18.78 2.75 16.93
N LYS A 169 -19.48 3.81 16.53
CA LYS A 169 -20.91 3.98 16.83
C LYS A 169 -21.73 2.85 16.22
N VAL A 170 -21.54 2.57 14.93
CA VAL A 170 -22.31 1.55 14.19
C VAL A 170 -22.07 0.16 14.77
N ILE A 171 -20.80 -0.20 15.05
CA ILE A 171 -20.47 -1.47 15.69
C ILE A 171 -21.15 -1.57 17.05
N LYS A 172 -21.07 -0.52 17.87
CA LYS A 172 -21.68 -0.52 19.21
C LYS A 172 -23.21 -0.65 19.17
N GLU A 173 -23.87 -0.01 18.20
CA GLU A 173 -25.33 0.04 18.12
C GLU A 173 -25.94 -1.19 17.42
N LYS A 174 -25.25 -1.75 16.42
CA LYS A 174 -25.82 -2.77 15.54
C LYS A 174 -25.20 -4.16 15.69
N ILE A 175 -23.99 -4.26 16.25
CA ILE A 175 -23.26 -5.53 16.36
C ILE A 175 -23.25 -6.02 17.80
N THR A 176 -23.55 -7.31 17.99
CA THR A 176 -23.45 -7.96 19.30
C THR A 176 -22.37 -9.04 19.29
N ASN A 177 -21.81 -9.36 20.46
CA ASN A 177 -20.71 -10.33 20.57
C ASN A 177 -21.10 -11.74 20.07
N ASN A 178 -22.37 -12.14 20.27
CA ASN A 178 -22.86 -13.47 19.92
C ASN A 178 -23.28 -13.60 18.44
N MET A 179 -23.26 -12.50 17.69
CA MET A 179 -23.61 -12.51 16.27
C MET A 179 -22.51 -13.25 15.46
N PRO A 180 -22.86 -14.23 14.61
CA PRO A 180 -21.92 -14.87 13.70
C PRO A 180 -21.22 -13.83 12.81
N THR A 181 -19.95 -14.04 12.49
CA THR A 181 -19.17 -13.07 11.69
C THR A 181 -19.85 -12.75 10.35
N ARG A 182 -20.42 -13.75 9.67
CA ARG A 182 -21.18 -13.54 8.42
C ARG A 182 -22.34 -12.56 8.59
N GLU A 183 -23.07 -12.65 9.70
CA GLU A 183 -24.20 -11.77 10.00
C GLU A 183 -23.71 -10.36 10.37
N LYS A 184 -22.59 -10.25 11.09
CA LYS A 184 -21.95 -8.95 11.34
C LYS A 184 -21.61 -8.23 10.04
N ILE A 185 -21.01 -8.94 9.09
CA ILE A 185 -20.67 -8.42 7.76
C ILE A 185 -21.95 -7.97 7.03
N LYS A 186 -23.04 -8.74 7.10
CA LYS A 186 -24.33 -8.36 6.47
C LYS A 186 -24.91 -7.08 7.06
N VAL A 187 -24.90 -6.95 8.38
CA VAL A 187 -25.41 -5.76 9.07
C VAL A 187 -24.63 -4.50 8.67
N ILE A 188 -23.31 -4.60 8.53
CA ILE A 188 -22.47 -3.50 8.06
C ILE A 188 -22.70 -3.21 6.59
N HIS A 189 -22.74 -4.24 5.74
CA HIS A 189 -23.04 -4.13 4.31
C HIS A 189 -24.33 -3.33 4.07
N ASP A 190 -25.41 -3.75 4.73
CA ASP A 190 -26.73 -3.11 4.59
C ASP A 190 -26.72 -1.70 5.16
N TYR A 191 -26.03 -1.46 6.29
CA TYR A 191 -25.88 -0.13 6.84
C TYR A 191 -25.21 0.84 5.85
N ILE A 192 -24.12 0.42 5.19
CA ILE A 192 -23.42 1.28 4.24
C ILE A 192 -24.34 1.62 3.06
N ILE A 193 -24.99 0.63 2.47
CA ILE A 193 -25.93 0.82 1.35
C ILE A 193 -27.11 1.72 1.75
N ASP A 194 -27.63 1.57 2.97
CA ASP A 194 -28.75 2.39 3.46
C ASP A 194 -28.38 3.85 3.77
N ASN A 195 -27.07 4.18 3.82
CA ASN A 195 -26.59 5.50 4.25
C ASN A 195 -25.68 6.18 3.22
N ALA A 196 -25.51 5.59 2.03
CA ALA A 196 -24.75 6.17 0.95
C ALA A 196 -25.44 5.93 -0.40
N GLU A 197 -25.25 6.86 -1.32
CA GLU A 197 -25.68 6.73 -2.71
C GLU A 197 -24.48 6.78 -3.66
N TYR A 198 -24.60 6.12 -4.81
CA TYR A 198 -23.58 6.21 -5.84
C TYR A 198 -23.42 7.64 -6.37
N ASP A 199 -22.20 8.16 -6.38
CA ASP A 199 -21.87 9.53 -6.82
C ASP A 199 -21.95 9.65 -8.35
N LYS A 200 -23.15 10.01 -8.83
CA LYS A 200 -23.41 10.25 -10.25
C LYS A 200 -22.67 11.47 -10.79
N LEU A 201 -22.36 12.48 -9.95
CA LEU A 201 -21.61 13.66 -10.39
C LEU A 201 -20.18 13.28 -10.78
N LYS A 202 -19.52 12.43 -9.96
CA LYS A 202 -18.20 11.88 -10.28
C LYS A 202 -18.23 10.96 -11.50
N TYR A 203 -19.30 10.18 -11.67
CA TYR A 203 -19.47 9.32 -12.84
C TYR A 203 -19.57 10.13 -14.14
N GLU A 204 -20.39 11.19 -14.15
CA GLU A 204 -20.56 12.08 -15.30
C GLU A 204 -19.31 12.95 -15.56
N ASN A 205 -18.65 13.39 -14.49
CA ASN A 205 -17.42 14.17 -14.55
C ASN A 205 -16.38 13.61 -13.57
N LYS A 206 -15.41 12.86 -14.09
CA LYS A 206 -14.31 12.29 -13.29
C LYS A 206 -13.50 13.32 -12.48
N ASN A 207 -13.55 14.60 -12.86
CA ASN A 207 -12.87 15.69 -12.17
C ASN A 207 -13.76 16.42 -11.15
N ASP A 208 -15.01 16.00 -10.96
CA ASP A 208 -15.90 16.57 -9.95
C ASP A 208 -15.29 16.37 -8.55
N THR A 209 -15.36 17.39 -7.69
CA THR A 209 -14.81 17.34 -6.33
C THR A 209 -15.84 17.71 -5.27
N THR A 210 -17.13 17.55 -5.59
CA THR A 210 -18.25 17.86 -4.69
C THR A 210 -18.17 16.99 -3.44
N TYR A 211 -17.91 15.69 -3.66
CA TYR A 211 -17.73 14.70 -2.61
C TYR A 211 -16.35 14.04 -2.72
N LYS A 212 -15.84 13.57 -1.59
CA LYS A 212 -14.70 12.66 -1.50
C LYS A 212 -15.15 11.22 -1.76
N SER A 213 -15.95 11.03 -2.81
CA SER A 213 -16.65 9.76 -3.11
C SER A 213 -15.73 8.59 -3.38
N ASN A 214 -14.47 8.83 -3.73
CA ASN A 214 -13.46 7.79 -3.84
C ASN A 214 -12.90 7.33 -2.48
N THR A 215 -13.41 7.79 -1.33
CA THR A 215 -12.92 7.38 0.00
C THR A 215 -14.07 6.98 0.91
N ALA A 216 -13.75 6.28 1.99
CA ALA A 216 -14.71 5.97 3.04
C ALA A 216 -15.30 7.22 3.71
N TYR A 217 -14.62 8.37 3.62
CA TYR A 217 -15.17 9.64 4.11
C TYR A 217 -16.40 10.07 3.29
N GLY A 218 -16.31 9.98 1.96
CA GLY A 218 -17.44 10.26 1.09
C GLY A 218 -18.64 9.38 1.43
N VAL A 219 -18.41 8.08 1.59
CA VAL A 219 -19.46 7.11 1.90
C VAL A 219 -20.05 7.30 3.30
N LEU A 220 -19.22 7.33 4.34
CA LEU A 220 -19.70 7.25 5.74
C LEU A 220 -20.06 8.61 6.35
N ILE A 221 -19.60 9.72 5.77
CA ILE A 221 -19.83 11.08 6.31
C ILE A 221 -20.62 11.94 5.33
N GLU A 222 -20.28 11.91 4.04
CA GLU A 222 -20.95 12.75 3.03
C GLU A 222 -22.18 12.06 2.42
N GLY A 223 -22.28 10.73 2.53
CA GLY A 223 -23.37 9.92 1.98
C GLY A 223 -23.25 9.64 0.49
N TYR A 224 -22.07 9.83 -0.12
CA TYR A 224 -21.85 9.62 -1.56
C TYR A 224 -20.55 8.88 -1.85
N GLY A 225 -20.62 7.81 -2.64
CA GLY A 225 -19.51 6.92 -2.93
C GLY A 225 -19.34 6.54 -4.40
N THR A 226 -18.11 6.28 -4.81
CA THR A 226 -17.80 5.43 -5.97
C THR A 226 -17.36 4.06 -5.46
N CYS A 227 -17.13 3.11 -6.38
CA CYS A 227 -16.68 1.76 -6.03
C CYS A 227 -15.50 1.72 -5.05
N ASN A 228 -14.49 2.60 -5.19
CA ASN A 228 -13.38 2.65 -4.22
C ASN A 228 -13.82 3.14 -2.84
N GLY A 229 -14.74 4.10 -2.76
CA GLY A 229 -15.26 4.58 -1.48
C GLY A 229 -16.04 3.51 -0.72
N TYR A 230 -16.90 2.75 -1.42
CA TYR A 230 -17.64 1.63 -0.83
C TYR A 230 -16.70 0.53 -0.35
N ALA A 231 -15.71 0.17 -1.19
CA ALA A 231 -14.73 -0.85 -0.84
C ALA A 231 -13.85 -0.45 0.36
N ASP A 232 -13.45 0.83 0.43
CA ASP A 232 -12.70 1.37 1.58
C ASP A 232 -13.55 1.36 2.86
N ALA A 233 -14.81 1.80 2.78
CA ALA A 233 -15.70 1.82 3.93
C ALA A 233 -15.90 0.40 4.49
N MET A 234 -16.16 -0.57 3.62
CA MET A 234 -16.32 -1.96 4.03
C MET A 234 -15.03 -2.55 4.62
N ALA A 235 -13.88 -2.30 4.00
CA ALA A 235 -12.59 -2.77 4.51
C ALA A 235 -12.33 -2.27 5.93
N ILE A 236 -12.56 -0.97 6.22
CA ILE A 236 -12.37 -0.40 7.56
C ILE A 236 -13.23 -1.11 8.62
N PHE A 237 -14.49 -1.43 8.30
CA PHE A 237 -15.33 -2.19 9.21
C PHE A 237 -14.85 -3.63 9.39
N LEU A 238 -14.42 -4.30 8.32
CA LEU A 238 -13.88 -5.66 8.37
C LEU A 238 -12.62 -5.72 9.22
N ASP A 239 -11.68 -4.80 9.03
CA ASP A 239 -10.49 -4.63 9.84
C ASP A 239 -10.84 -4.42 11.33
N LYS A 240 -11.81 -3.55 11.62
CA LYS A 240 -12.27 -3.31 13.00
C LYS A 240 -12.90 -4.55 13.64
N LEU A 241 -13.46 -5.45 12.84
CA LEU A 241 -14.01 -6.74 13.27
C LEU A 241 -12.96 -7.86 13.27
N ASN A 242 -11.70 -7.57 12.97
CA ASN A 242 -10.60 -8.54 12.78
C ASN A 242 -10.92 -9.60 11.72
N VAL A 243 -11.56 -9.18 10.63
CA VAL A 243 -11.83 -10.03 9.47
C VAL A 243 -10.80 -9.72 8.39
N ILE A 244 -9.97 -10.72 8.07
CA ILE A 244 -8.96 -10.62 7.02
C ILE A 244 -9.65 -10.29 5.70
N ASN A 245 -9.21 -9.21 5.08
CA ASN A 245 -9.76 -8.73 3.82
C ASN A 245 -8.70 -7.97 3.01
N TYR A 246 -8.94 -7.86 1.72
CA TYR A 246 -8.22 -6.93 0.85
C TYR A 246 -9.12 -6.57 -0.34
N LYS A 247 -8.72 -5.60 -1.16
CA LYS A 247 -9.51 -5.16 -2.32
C LYS A 247 -9.08 -5.85 -3.62
N ILE A 248 -10.03 -6.13 -4.50
CA ILE A 248 -9.73 -6.55 -5.88
C ILE A 248 -10.14 -5.41 -6.80
N SER A 249 -9.26 -5.03 -7.72
CA SER A 249 -9.53 -3.97 -8.70
C SER A 249 -9.12 -4.38 -10.10
N ASN A 250 -9.81 -3.82 -11.09
CA ASN A 250 -9.40 -3.76 -12.48
C ASN A 250 -9.53 -2.31 -12.98
N GLU A 251 -9.48 -2.09 -14.29
CA GLU A 251 -9.59 -0.75 -14.89
C GLU A 251 -10.96 -0.09 -14.69
N GLU A 252 -12.01 -0.88 -14.49
CA GLU A 252 -13.41 -0.44 -14.44
C GLU A 252 -14.00 -0.46 -13.03
N HIS A 253 -13.56 -1.38 -12.17
CA HIS A 253 -14.24 -1.67 -10.91
C HIS A 253 -13.30 -2.11 -9.78
N ILE A 254 -13.76 -1.92 -8.53
CA ILE A 254 -13.08 -2.36 -7.31
C ILE A 254 -14.09 -2.81 -6.26
N TRP A 255 -13.79 -3.92 -5.59
CA TRP A 255 -14.63 -4.52 -4.54
C TRP A 255 -13.77 -5.24 -3.49
N ASN A 256 -14.37 -5.86 -2.48
CA ASN A 256 -13.65 -6.54 -1.40
C ASN A 256 -13.56 -8.06 -1.62
N LEU A 257 -12.44 -8.65 -1.21
CA LEU A 257 -12.30 -10.07 -0.97
C LEU A 257 -12.15 -10.30 0.54
N VAL A 258 -12.97 -11.21 1.08
CA VAL A 258 -13.12 -11.42 2.52
C VAL A 258 -12.82 -12.88 2.86
N TYR A 259 -11.95 -13.10 3.83
CA TYR A 259 -11.66 -14.45 4.32
C TYR A 259 -12.56 -14.81 5.50
N LEU A 260 -13.33 -15.88 5.34
CA LEU A 260 -14.30 -16.33 6.33
C LEU A 260 -14.38 -17.86 6.30
N ASP A 261 -14.44 -18.50 7.47
CA ASP A 261 -14.63 -19.96 7.60
C ASP A 261 -13.68 -20.80 6.73
N GLY A 262 -12.42 -20.35 6.59
CA GLY A 262 -11.38 -21.05 5.83
C GLY A 262 -11.43 -20.84 4.31
N LYS A 263 -12.24 -19.89 3.81
CA LYS A 263 -12.42 -19.62 2.38
C LYS A 263 -12.47 -18.14 2.07
N TRP A 264 -12.13 -17.79 0.84
CA TRP A 264 -12.26 -16.44 0.31
C TRP A 264 -13.60 -16.24 -0.37
N TYR A 265 -14.20 -15.06 -0.16
CA TYR A 265 -15.48 -14.66 -0.73
C TYR A 265 -15.38 -13.27 -1.32
N HIS A 266 -16.00 -13.09 -2.48
CA HIS A 266 -16.21 -11.77 -3.08
C HIS A 266 -17.36 -11.06 -2.37
N LEU A 267 -17.17 -9.77 -2.11
CA LEU A 267 -18.14 -8.88 -1.49
C LEU A 267 -18.13 -7.54 -2.22
N ASP A 268 -19.25 -7.17 -2.82
CA ASP A 268 -19.37 -5.89 -3.54
C ASP A 268 -20.65 -5.13 -3.20
N LEU A 269 -20.47 -4.06 -2.43
CA LEU A 269 -21.55 -3.17 -2.01
C LEU A 269 -22.04 -2.27 -3.14
N THR A 270 -21.19 -1.97 -4.14
CA THR A 270 -21.54 -1.00 -5.20
C THR A 270 -22.57 -1.59 -6.15
N TRP A 271 -22.41 -2.88 -6.49
CA TRP A 271 -23.36 -3.59 -7.33
C TRP A 271 -24.57 -4.14 -6.55
N ASP A 272 -24.45 -4.28 -5.23
CA ASP A 272 -25.56 -4.60 -4.34
C ASP A 272 -26.36 -3.34 -3.91
N ASP A 273 -25.87 -2.13 -4.19
CA ASP A 273 -26.56 -0.86 -3.95
C ASP A 273 -27.66 -0.61 -5.03
N PRO A 274 -28.95 -0.65 -4.67
CA PRO A 274 -30.02 -0.50 -5.64
C PRO A 274 -30.14 0.95 -6.14
N ILE A 275 -30.02 1.16 -7.45
CA ILE A 275 -30.24 2.47 -8.10
C ILE A 275 -31.73 2.92 -8.08
N SER A 276 -32.66 2.12 -7.51
CA SER A 276 -34.09 2.43 -7.45
C SER A 276 -34.74 2.10 -6.09
N ASP A 277 -35.77 2.86 -5.71
CA ASP A 277 -36.58 2.70 -4.49
C ASP A 277 -37.18 1.29 -4.30
N ILE A 278 -37.31 0.52 -5.39
CA ILE A 278 -37.78 -0.86 -5.36
C ILE A 278 -36.56 -1.77 -5.47
N ASN A 279 -36.06 -2.08 -4.29
CA ASN A 279 -34.96 -2.98 -4.05
C ASN A 279 -35.34 -4.43 -4.44
N VAL A 280 -34.73 -5.02 -5.47
CA VAL A 280 -35.05 -6.42 -5.87
C VAL A 280 -33.99 -7.42 -5.43
N ASN A 281 -32.69 -7.03 -5.30
CA ASN A 281 -31.66 -7.93 -4.77
C ASN A 281 -30.42 -7.17 -4.28
N ARG A 282 -30.17 -7.13 -2.95
CA ARG A 282 -28.95 -6.54 -2.33
C ARG A 282 -27.91 -7.58 -1.93
N ASP A 283 -28.10 -8.82 -2.33
CA ASP A 283 -27.29 -9.94 -1.88
C ASP A 283 -26.68 -10.68 -3.08
N THR A 284 -26.63 -10.04 -4.25
CA THR A 284 -26.14 -10.65 -5.49
C THR A 284 -24.65 -10.93 -5.38
N TYR A 285 -23.90 -9.98 -4.82
CA TYR A 285 -22.45 -10.06 -4.62
C TYR A 285 -22.06 -10.19 -3.15
N PHE A 286 -23.03 -10.45 -2.26
CA PHE A 286 -22.78 -10.61 -0.83
C PHE A 286 -22.12 -11.95 -0.49
N LEU A 287 -20.81 -11.93 -0.23
CA LEU A 287 -20.00 -13.07 0.21
C LEU A 287 -20.21 -14.32 -0.66
N ILE A 288 -19.99 -14.16 -1.96
CA ILE A 288 -20.11 -15.22 -2.96
C ILE A 288 -18.75 -15.84 -3.30
N THR A 289 -18.75 -17.10 -3.72
CA THR A 289 -17.51 -17.78 -4.14
C THR A 289 -17.05 -17.30 -5.52
N THR A 290 -15.77 -17.48 -5.84
CA THR A 290 -15.20 -17.26 -7.18
C THR A 290 -16.02 -17.98 -8.25
N ASN A 291 -16.38 -19.24 -8.01
CA ASN A 291 -17.22 -20.04 -8.90
C ASN A 291 -18.62 -19.45 -9.12
N THR A 292 -19.19 -18.78 -8.12
CA THR A 292 -20.48 -18.09 -8.25
C THR A 292 -20.31 -16.82 -9.08
N LEU A 293 -19.28 -16.02 -8.79
CA LEU A 293 -18.97 -14.79 -9.51
C LEU A 293 -18.76 -15.04 -11.00
N GLU A 294 -17.97 -16.07 -11.34
CA GLU A 294 -17.72 -16.47 -12.73
C GLU A 294 -18.99 -16.94 -13.46
N LYS A 295 -19.98 -17.49 -12.75
CA LYS A 295 -21.27 -17.88 -13.33
C LYS A 295 -22.19 -16.70 -13.56
N ILE A 296 -22.11 -15.66 -12.73
CA ILE A 296 -22.86 -14.41 -12.92
C ILE A 296 -22.39 -13.74 -14.22
N ASN A 297 -21.07 -13.67 -14.44
CA ASN A 297 -20.46 -13.19 -15.69
C ASN A 297 -21.04 -11.85 -16.19
N ASP A 298 -21.10 -10.87 -15.29
CA ASP A 298 -21.59 -9.51 -15.56
C ASP A 298 -20.67 -8.68 -16.49
N GLY A 299 -19.44 -9.15 -16.71
CA GLY A 299 -18.43 -8.51 -17.53
C GLY A 299 -17.52 -7.54 -16.80
N THR A 300 -17.84 -7.15 -15.56
CA THR A 300 -17.14 -6.11 -14.76
C THR A 300 -16.31 -6.70 -13.63
N HIS A 301 -16.70 -7.86 -13.08
CA HIS A 301 -15.97 -8.55 -12.02
C HIS A 301 -14.85 -9.48 -12.53
N LYS A 302 -14.01 -8.95 -13.41
CA LYS A 302 -12.82 -9.65 -13.93
C LYS A 302 -11.59 -9.23 -13.15
N PHE A 303 -10.71 -10.18 -12.84
CA PHE A 303 -9.48 -9.86 -12.10
C PHE A 303 -8.32 -10.75 -12.53
N ASP A 304 -7.11 -10.23 -12.38
CA ASP A 304 -5.90 -10.96 -12.70
C ASP A 304 -5.57 -11.98 -11.59
N LYS A 305 -5.79 -13.26 -11.88
CA LYS A 305 -5.48 -14.36 -10.97
C LYS A 305 -3.99 -14.49 -10.66
N SER A 306 -3.09 -13.88 -11.43
CA SER A 306 -1.65 -13.86 -11.08
C SER A 306 -1.33 -12.88 -9.94
N ILE A 307 -2.19 -11.88 -9.74
CA ILE A 307 -2.10 -10.89 -8.66
C ILE A 307 -2.96 -11.32 -7.47
N TYR A 308 -4.24 -11.66 -7.72
CA TYR A 308 -5.18 -12.02 -6.67
C TYR A 308 -5.27 -13.53 -6.52
N ILE A 309 -4.19 -14.13 -6.00
CA ILE A 309 -4.01 -15.58 -5.95
C ILE A 309 -5.01 -16.24 -5.01
N GLU A 310 -5.38 -15.57 -3.93
CA GLU A 310 -6.34 -16.00 -2.91
C GLU A 310 -7.76 -16.15 -3.46
N ALA A 311 -8.10 -15.41 -4.52
CA ALA A 311 -9.41 -15.45 -5.19
C ALA A 311 -9.51 -16.51 -6.30
N LYS A 312 -8.56 -17.47 -6.39
CA LYS A 312 -8.59 -18.49 -7.46
C LYS A 312 -9.64 -19.58 -7.23
N ASP A 313 -9.95 -19.87 -5.97
CA ASP A 313 -10.70 -21.06 -5.53
C ASP A 313 -12.13 -20.72 -5.11
#